data_AF-A0A1P9WSZ5-F1
#
_entry.id   AF-A0A1P9WSZ5-F1
#
_cell.length_a   1.000
_cell.length_b   1.000
_cell.length_c   1.000
_cell.angle_alpha   90.00
_cell.angle_beta   90.00
_cell.angle_gamma   90.00
#
_symmetry.space_group_name_H-M   'P 1'
#
loop_
_entity.id
_entity.type
_entity.pdbx_description
1 polymer ?
#
loop_
_entity_poly.entity_id
_entity_poly.type
_entity_poly.pdbx_seq_one_letter_code
_entity_poly.pdbx_strand_id
1 'polypeptide(L)'
;MNHDLLKKSVASGNVQWKKHVLQRIAERNIRQADVLNGLIFGVIIQEYPDDTPFASALFLCFTEHGPLHIVASLNETNAETHIITAYNPSLERFEEDYKTRKT
;
A
#
# COMPACT_ATOMS: atom_id res chain seq x y z
N MET A 1 -0.05 11.09 7.95
CA MET A 1 -0.70 11.15 6.61
C MET A 1 -2.20 11.29 6.79
N ASN A 2 -2.89 12.11 6.00
CA ASN A 2 -4.34 12.24 6.05
C ASN A 2 -5.05 11.04 5.41
N HIS A 3 -5.53 10.08 6.22
CA HIS A 3 -6.09 8.82 5.72
C HIS A 3 -7.43 9.02 4.98
N ASP A 4 -8.25 9.97 5.39
CA ASP A 4 -9.52 10.26 4.70
C ASP A 4 -9.27 10.80 3.29
N LEU A 5 -8.25 11.67 3.15
CA LEU A 5 -7.85 12.21 1.87
C LEU A 5 -7.24 11.12 0.97
N LEU A 6 -6.43 10.21 1.53
CA LEU A 6 -5.92 9.04 0.82
C LEU A 6 -7.08 8.21 0.26
N LYS A 7 -8.05 7.82 1.10
CA LYS A 7 -9.20 7.02 0.65
C LYS A 7 -10.01 7.72 -0.43
N LYS A 8 -10.22 9.04 -0.30
CA LYS A 8 -10.90 9.85 -1.33
C LYS A 8 -10.15 9.84 -2.66
N SER A 9 -8.84 10.04 -2.64
CA SER A 9 -8.02 10.04 -3.86
C SER A 9 -7.98 8.67 -4.55
N VAL A 10 -7.95 7.59 -3.78
CA VAL A 10 -8.01 6.22 -4.32
C VAL A 10 -9.39 5.96 -4.94
N ALA A 11 -10.47 6.32 -4.25
CA ALA A 11 -11.83 6.13 -4.73
C ALA A 11 -12.16 6.97 -5.98
N SER A 12 -11.56 8.16 -6.12
CA SER A 12 -11.70 9.00 -7.32
C SER A 12 -10.75 8.62 -8.46
N GLY A 13 -9.89 7.63 -8.25
CA GLY A 13 -8.90 7.19 -9.25
C GLY A 13 -7.69 8.12 -9.39
N ASN A 14 -7.50 9.09 -8.49
CA ASN A 14 -6.32 9.95 -8.47
C ASN A 14 -5.10 9.22 -7.86
N VAL A 15 -4.70 8.14 -8.54
CA VAL A 15 -3.65 7.22 -8.11
C VAL A 15 -2.54 7.16 -9.14
N GLN A 16 -1.32 7.40 -8.67
CA GLN A 16 -0.12 7.48 -9.49
C GLN A 16 0.68 6.18 -9.40
N TRP A 17 1.01 5.64 -10.57
CA TRP A 17 1.78 4.40 -10.72
C TRP A 17 3.04 4.66 -11.53
N LYS A 18 4.21 4.36 -10.97
CA LYS A 18 5.45 4.33 -11.77
C LYS A 18 5.50 3.03 -12.58
N LYS A 19 6.07 3.07 -13.79
CA LYS A 19 6.21 1.89 -14.67
C LYS A 19 6.82 0.67 -13.97
N HIS A 20 7.88 0.87 -13.18
CA HIS A 20 8.52 -0.22 -12.45
C HIS A 20 7.64 -0.81 -11.34
N VAL A 21 6.70 -0.05 -10.79
CA VAL A 21 5.75 -0.55 -9.79
C VAL A 21 4.75 -1.47 -10.45
N LEU A 22 4.19 -1.06 -11.59
CA LEU A 22 3.28 -1.90 -12.40
C LEU A 22 3.94 -3.21 -12.83
N GLN A 23 5.19 -3.14 -13.30
CA GLN A 23 5.96 -4.33 -13.65
C GLN A 23 6.14 -5.26 -12.44
N ARG A 24 6.56 -4.73 -11.28
CA ARG A 24 6.79 -5.55 -10.08
C ARG A 24 5.54 -6.20 -9.52
N ILE A 25 4.38 -5.53 -9.55
CA ILE A 25 3.14 -6.17 -9.09
C ILE A 25 2.67 -7.25 -10.08
N ALA A 26 2.88 -7.05 -11.39
CA ALA A 26 2.57 -8.05 -12.39
C ALA A 26 3.45 -9.31 -12.25
N GLU A 27 4.76 -9.13 -12.05
CA GLU A 27 5.70 -10.23 -11.75
C GLU A 27 5.32 -11.03 -10.50
N ARG A 28 4.58 -10.42 -9.57
CA ARG A 28 4.09 -11.04 -8.32
C ARG A 28 2.66 -11.56 -8.41
N ASN A 29 2.03 -11.50 -9.59
CA ASN A 29 0.61 -11.83 -9.77
C ASN A 29 -0.35 -11.04 -8.86
N ILE A 30 -0.01 -9.78 -8.54
CA ILE A 30 -0.84 -8.88 -7.73
C ILE A 30 -1.64 -7.98 -8.67
N ARG A 31 -2.97 -8.00 -8.55
CA ARG A 31 -3.85 -7.15 -9.37
C ARG A 31 -3.89 -5.74 -8.80
N GLN A 32 -3.96 -4.74 -9.68
CA GLN A 32 -4.13 -3.34 -9.24
C GLN A 32 -5.40 -3.15 -8.40
N ALA A 33 -6.48 -3.86 -8.74
CA ALA A 33 -7.74 -3.80 -7.97
C ALA A 33 -7.55 -4.22 -6.50
N ASP A 34 -6.72 -5.24 -6.23
CA ASP A 34 -6.43 -5.68 -4.87
C ASP A 34 -5.65 -4.62 -4.08
N VAL A 35 -4.71 -3.94 -4.75
CA VAL A 35 -3.96 -2.83 -4.17
C VAL A 35 -4.89 -1.66 -3.82
N LEU A 36 -5.76 -1.25 -4.75
CA LEU A 36 -6.69 -0.14 -4.53
C LEU A 36 -7.70 -0.47 -3.41
N ASN A 37 -8.27 -1.68 -3.42
CA ASN A 37 -9.16 -2.15 -2.35
C ASN A 37 -8.43 -2.23 -1.02
N GLY A 38 -7.18 -2.68 -1.00
CA GLY A 38 -6.35 -2.72 0.20
C GLY A 38 -6.10 -1.34 0.81
N LEU A 39 -5.97 -0.29 0.00
CA LEU A 39 -5.85 1.07 0.50
C LEU A 39 -7.16 1.64 1.05
N ILE A 40 -8.31 1.20 0.55
CA ILE A 40 -9.64 1.66 1.01
C ILE A 40 -10.05 0.93 2.30
N PHE A 41 -9.89 -0.40 2.33
CA PHE A 41 -10.44 -1.28 3.36
C PHE A 41 -9.41 -1.91 4.29
N GLY A 42 -8.12 -1.85 3.94
CA GLY A 42 -7.04 -2.39 4.76
C GLY A 42 -6.75 -1.54 6.00
N VAL A 43 -5.82 -2.04 6.80
CA VAL A 43 -5.35 -1.40 8.02
C VAL A 43 -3.93 -0.90 7.84
N ILE A 44 -3.62 0.26 8.41
CA ILE A 44 -2.24 0.76 8.46
C ILE A 44 -1.53 0.05 9.62
N ILE A 45 -0.38 -0.55 9.30
CA ILE A 45 0.42 -1.30 10.28
C ILE A 45 1.75 -0.60 10.58
N GLN A 46 2.16 0.36 9.75
CA GLN A 46 3.33 1.21 9.99
C GLN A 46 3.20 2.52 9.21
N GLU A 47 3.53 3.65 9.84
CA GLU A 47 3.62 4.96 9.17
C GLU A 47 5.08 5.40 9.06
N TYR A 48 5.39 6.11 7.98
CA TYR A 48 6.69 6.70 7.69
C TYR A 48 6.48 8.19 7.38
N PRO A 49 6.26 9.03 8.41
CA PRO A 49 5.99 10.46 8.22
C PRO A 49 7.17 11.22 7.61
N ASP A 50 8.39 10.70 7.79
CA ASP A 50 9.63 11.32 7.34
C ASP A 50 10.07 10.88 5.94
N ASP A 51 9.29 10.02 5.26
CA ASP A 51 9.58 9.59 3.89
C ASP A 51 9.50 10.78 2.92
N THR A 52 10.41 10.79 1.94
CA THR A 52 10.48 11.82 0.89
C THR A 52 10.07 11.26 -0.47
N PRO A 53 9.35 12.02 -1.32
CA PRO A 53 8.92 13.42 -1.15
C PRO A 53 7.65 13.60 -0.31
N PHE A 54 6.94 12.53 -0.01
CA PHE A 54 5.68 12.56 0.74
C PHE A 54 5.66 11.44 1.79
N ALA A 55 5.07 11.73 2.94
CA ALA A 55 4.82 10.75 3.99
C ALA A 55 4.14 9.50 3.42
N SER A 56 4.60 8.33 3.85
CA SER A 56 4.10 7.04 3.38
C SER A 56 3.58 6.17 4.53
N ALA A 57 2.85 5.11 4.19
CA ALA A 57 2.46 4.09 5.14
C ALA A 57 2.47 2.69 4.51
N LEU A 58 2.68 1.69 5.37
CA LEU A 58 2.49 0.29 5.08
C LEU A 58 1.09 -0.12 5.52
N PHE A 59 0.31 -0.61 4.55
CA PHE A 59 -1.01 -1.15 4.73
C PHE A 59 -0.96 -2.67 4.65
N LEU A 60 -1.82 -3.32 5.44
CA LEU A 60 -2.12 -4.75 5.37
C LEU A 60 -3.59 -4.93 5.01
N CYS A 61 -3.85 -5.78 4.03
CA CYS A 61 -5.18 -6.32 3.75
C CYS A 61 -5.09 -7.82 3.45
N PHE A 62 -6.24 -8.48 3.44
CA PHE A 62 -6.37 -9.87 3.02
C PHE A 62 -7.18 -9.91 1.73
N THR A 63 -6.62 -10.55 0.73
CA THR A 63 -7.26 -10.79 -0.58
C THR A 63 -7.69 -12.25 -0.65
N GLU A 64 -8.38 -12.63 -1.72
CA GLU A 64 -8.66 -14.05 -2.02
C GLU A 64 -7.38 -14.90 -2.19
N HIS A 65 -6.24 -14.25 -2.45
CA HIS A 65 -4.94 -14.89 -2.62
C HIS A 65 -4.05 -14.79 -1.37
N GLY A 66 -4.60 -14.34 -0.23
CA GLY A 66 -3.89 -14.22 1.04
C GLY A 66 -3.49 -12.78 1.41
N PRO A 67 -2.58 -12.62 2.39
CA PRO A 67 -2.20 -11.30 2.90
C PRO A 67 -1.44 -10.50 1.85
N LEU A 68 -1.68 -9.20 1.83
CA LEU A 68 -1.05 -8.26 0.91
C LEU A 68 -0.58 -7.03 1.68
N HIS A 69 0.71 -6.74 1.54
CA HIS A 69 1.33 -5.51 1.99
C HIS A 69 1.37 -4.50 0.86
N ILE A 70 0.98 -3.27 1.17
CA ILE A 70 0.97 -2.16 0.21
C ILE A 70 1.69 -1.00 0.87
N VAL A 71 2.66 -0.42 0.16
CA VAL A 71 3.29 0.84 0.56
C VAL A 71 2.79 1.92 -0.38
N ALA A 72 2.18 2.95 0.18
CA ALA A 72 1.69 4.10 -0.56
C ALA A 72 1.99 5.40 0.19
N SER A 73 2.17 6.48 -0.57
CA SER A 73 2.32 7.84 -0.03
C SER A 73 1.22 8.74 -0.56
N LEU A 74 0.97 9.84 0.15
CA LEU A 74 -0.06 10.81 -0.20
C LEU A 74 0.56 12.20 -0.40
N ASN A 75 0.41 12.73 -1.61
CA ASN A 75 0.60 14.14 -1.87
C ASN A 75 -0.67 14.88 -1.43
N GLU A 76 -0.68 15.40 -0.20
CA GLU A 76 -1.86 16.07 0.36
C GLU A 76 -2.23 17.36 -0.40
N THR A 77 -1.26 18.05 -0.99
CA THR A 77 -1.48 19.27 -1.77
C THR A 77 -2.35 19.03 -3.01
N ASN A 78 -2.10 17.92 -3.72
CA ASN A 78 -2.84 17.58 -4.94
C ASN A 78 -3.90 16.50 -4.72
N ALA A 79 -4.04 15.98 -3.49
CA ALA A 79 -4.85 14.80 -3.18
C ALA A 79 -4.54 13.61 -4.11
N GLU A 80 -3.25 13.29 -4.28
CA GLU A 80 -2.76 12.20 -5.14
C GLU A 80 -2.13 11.09 -4.31
N THR A 81 -2.59 9.85 -4.48
CA THR A 81 -1.96 8.69 -3.85
C THR A 81 -0.93 8.08 -4.78
N HIS A 82 0.31 7.92 -4.32
CA HIS A 82 1.38 7.27 -5.07
C HIS A 82 1.60 5.85 -4.55
N ILE A 83 1.50 4.86 -5.44
CA ILE A 83 1.83 3.48 -5.08
C ILE A 83 3.34 3.29 -5.17
N ILE A 84 3.96 2.93 -4.04
CA ILE A 84 5.41 2.69 -3.96
C ILE A 84 5.69 1.21 -4.28
N THR A 85 4.97 0.27 -3.65
CA THR A 85 5.05 -1.16 -3.95
C THR A 85 3.89 -1.94 -3.34
N ALA A 86 3.65 -3.17 -3.81
CA ALA A 86 2.81 -4.14 -3.13
C ALA A 86 3.45 -5.54 -3.20
N TYR A 87 3.33 -6.34 -2.14
CA TYR A 87 3.93 -7.68 -2.01
C TYR A 87 3.19 -8.54 -0.99
N ASN A 88 3.22 -9.87 -1.13
CA ASN A 88 2.75 -10.78 -0.08
C ASN A 88 3.81 -10.86 1.03
N PRO A 89 3.47 -10.62 2.30
CA PRO A 89 4.41 -10.76 3.41
C PRO A 89 4.82 -12.23 3.61
N SER A 90 6.08 -12.43 3.99
CA SER A 90 6.63 -13.75 4.33
C SER A 90 6.66 -13.95 5.84
N LEU A 91 6.31 -15.15 6.30
CA LEU A 91 6.45 -15.59 7.69
C LEU A 91 7.91 -15.71 8.16
N GLU A 92 8.87 -15.62 7.25
CA GLU A 92 10.29 -15.46 7.61
C GLU A 92 10.57 -14.08 8.21
N ARG A 93 9.81 -13.06 7.78
CA ARG A 93 10.02 -11.65 8.14
C ARG A 93 8.95 -11.11 9.10
N PHE A 94 7.79 -11.74 9.14
CA PHE A 94 6.63 -11.33 9.92
C PHE A 94 6.12 -12.49 10.78
N GLU A 95 5.49 -12.17 11.90
CA GLU A 95 4.72 -13.13 12.69
C GLU A 95 3.48 -13.60 11.93
N GLU A 96 2.77 -14.61 12.46
CA GLU A 96 1.57 -15.19 11.85
C GLU A 96 0.41 -14.18 11.67
N ASP A 97 0.46 -13.03 12.36
CA ASP A 97 -0.47 -11.92 12.16
C ASP A 97 -0.19 -11.11 10.88
N TYR A 98 0.92 -11.41 10.18
CA TYR A 98 1.46 -10.71 9.00
C TYR A 98 1.74 -9.22 9.21
N LYS A 99 1.59 -8.70 10.43
CA LYS A 99 1.74 -7.29 10.79
C LYS A 99 3.05 -7.05 11.53
N THR A 100 3.39 -7.95 12.45
CA THR A 100 4.48 -7.76 13.41
C THR A 100 5.77 -8.26 12.78
N ARG A 101 6.77 -7.40 12.63
CA ARG A 101 8.08 -7.81 12.10
C ARG A 101 8.82 -8.66 13.12
N LYS A 102 9.44 -9.74 12.64
CA LYS A 102 10.39 -10.52 13.44
C LYS A 102 11.68 -9.71 13.64
N THR A 103 12.20 -9.73 14.85
CA THR A 103 13.48 -9.12 15.26
C THR A 103 14.65 -10.05 15.05
#